data_AF-A0A2M7GDA8-F1
#
_entry.id   AF-A0A2M7GDA8-F1
#
_cell.length_a   1.000
_cell.length_b   1.000
_cell.length_c   1.000
_cell.angle_alpha   90.00
_cell.angle_beta   90.00
_cell.angle_gamma   90.00
#
_symmetry.space_group_name_H-M   'P 1'
#
loop_
_entity.id
_entity.type
_entity.pdbx_description
1 polymer ?
#
loop_
_entity_poly.entity_id
_entity_poly.type
_entity_poly.pdbx_seq_one_letter_code
_entity_poly.pdbx_strand_id
1 'polypeptide(L)' 'AFFNPPYKVRRSASEKYQLFGRSNSGRYLFIGFAWAEHSIKVITARDMTEAERRYYQHK' A
#
# COMPACT_ATOMS: atom_id res chain seq x y z
N ALA A 1 1.58 -8.77 -8.11
CA ALA A 1 0.25 -8.16 -8.22
C ALA A 1 0.19 -6.94 -7.30
N PHE A 2 -0.51 -5.88 -7.71
CA PHE A 2 -0.62 -4.62 -6.95
C PHE A 2 -1.41 -4.80 -5.65
N PHE A 3 -2.55 -5.51 -5.70
CA PHE A 3 -3.34 -5.92 -4.54
C PHE A 3 -3.18 -7.42 -4.27
N ASN A 4 -2.14 -7.83 -3.55
CA ASN A 4 -1.95 -9.23 -3.17
C ASN A 4 -2.45 -9.46 -1.73
N PRO A 5 -3.45 -10.33 -1.50
CA PRO A 5 -3.91 -10.63 -0.14
C PRO A 5 -2.80 -11.33 0.70
N PRO A 6 -2.68 -11.02 2.00
CA PRO A 6 -3.36 -9.95 2.72
C PRO A 6 -2.80 -8.56 2.36
N TYR A 7 -3.66 -7.55 2.33
CA TYR A 7 -3.26 -6.15 2.16
C TYR A 7 -4.13 -5.23 3.04
N LYS A 8 -3.57 -4.09 3.46
CA LYS A 8 -4.31 -3.02 4.14
C LYS A 8 -4.32 -1.77 3.28
N VAL A 9 -5.50 -1.16 3.11
CA VAL A 9 -5.64 0.14 2.45
C VAL A 9 -6.04 1.18 3.49
N ARG A 10 -5.33 2.31 3.49
CA ARG A 10 -5.64 3.46 4.31
C ARG A 10 -5.83 4.68 3.41
N ARG A 11 -6.94 5.40 3.58
CA ARG A 11 -7.13 6.71 2.95
C ARG A 11 -6.35 7.75 3.77
N SER A 12 -5.54 8.60 3.11
CA SER A 12 -4.83 9.66 3.82
C SER A 12 -5.58 11.00 3.74
N ALA A 13 -5.66 11.62 2.55
CA ALA A 13 -6.32 12.90 2.30
C ALA A 13 -6.49 13.11 0.78
N SER A 14 -7.48 13.91 0.35
CA SER A 14 -7.69 14.35 -1.04
C SER A 14 -7.48 13.25 -2.09
N GLU A 15 -8.24 12.16 -1.96
CA GLU A 15 -8.23 11.03 -2.90
C GLU A 15 -6.89 10.28 -3.03
N LYS A 16 -5.99 10.45 -2.06
CA LYS A 16 -4.77 9.66 -1.92
C LYS A 16 -4.96 8.51 -0.95
N TYR A 17 -4.38 7.39 -1.32
CA TYR A 17 -4.50 6.10 -0.67
C TYR A 17 -3.13 5.50 -0.47
N GLN A 18 -3.01 4.76 0.62
CA GLN A 18 -1.82 4.04 1.02
C GLN A 18 -2.19 2.55 1.06
N LEU A 19 -1.46 1.75 0.31
CA LEU A 19 -1.58 0.30 0.30
C LEU A 19 -0.36 -0.31 0.97
N PHE A 20 -0.63 -1.22 1.89
CA PHE A 20 0.35 -2.00 2.62
C PHE A 20 0.13 -3.46 2.26
N GLY A 21 1.13 -4.13 1.72
CA GLY A 21 0.99 -5.53 1.34
C GLY A 21 2.32 -6.27 1.25
N ARG A 22 2.23 -7.56 0.94
CA ARG A 22 3.40 -8.41 0.76
C ARG A 22 3.57 -8.82 -0.71
N SER A 23 4.78 -8.66 -1.24
CA SER A 23 5.13 -9.20 -2.56
C SER A 23 5.11 -10.72 -2.54
N ASN A 24 5.08 -11.35 -3.73
CA ASN A 24 5.18 -12.80 -3.87
C ASN A 24 6.52 -13.34 -3.31
N SER A 25 7.59 -12.54 -3.36
CA SER A 25 8.89 -12.86 -2.76
C SER A 25 8.96 -12.58 -1.25
N GLY A 26 7.87 -12.13 -0.64
CA GLY A 26 7.79 -11.91 0.80
C GLY A 26 8.21 -10.52 1.29
N ARG A 27 8.50 -9.56 0.39
CA ARG A 27 8.86 -8.18 0.76
C ARG A 27 7.64 -7.42 1.24
N TYR A 28 7.83 -6.56 2.24
CA TYR A 28 6.79 -5.65 2.74
C TYR A 28 6.81 -4.36 1.94
N LEU A 29 5.75 -4.11 1.17
CA LEU A 29 5.65 -2.99 0.26
C LEU A 29 4.65 -1.95 0.75
N PHE A 30 5.09 -0.70 0.74
CA PHE A 30 4.24 0.48 0.85
C PHE A 30 4.03 1.07 -0.53
N ILE A 31 2.77 1.32 -0.88
CA ILE A 31 2.40 1.94 -2.15
C ILE A 31 1.46 3.11 -1.90
N GLY A 32 1.88 4.32 -2.27
CA GLY A 32 1.03 5.49 -2.31
C GLY A 32 0.44 5.66 -3.71
N PHE A 33 -0.88 5.76 -3.80
CA PHE A 33 -1.59 5.93 -5.07
C PHE A 33 -2.77 6.89 -4.93
N ALA A 34 -3.26 7.40 -6.05
CA ALA A 34 -4.51 8.14 -6.13
C ALA A 34 -5.46 7.45 -7.10
N TRP A 35 -6.76 7.56 -6.86
CA TRP A 35 -7.75 7.21 -7.88
C TRP A 35 -7.87 8.37 -8.85
N ALA A 36 -7.70 8.08 -10.13
CA ALA A 36 -8.21 8.89 -11.22
C ALA A 36 -9.48 8.19 -11.74
N GLU A 37 -10.41 8.93 -12.33
CA GLU A 37 -11.78 8.49 -12.71
C GLU A 37 -11.94 6.99 -13.05
N HIS A 38 -11.09 6.45 -13.93
CA HIS A 38 -11.12 5.04 -14.33
C HIS A 38 -9.79 4.28 -14.12
N SER A 39 -8.83 4.86 -13.39
CA SER A 39 -7.50 4.26 -13.23
C SER A 39 -6.84 4.57 -11.89
N ILE A 40 -5.88 3.74 -11.50
CA ILE A 40 -5.05 3.99 -10.32
C ILE A 40 -3.75 4.60 -10.76
N LYS A 41 -3.45 5.82 -10.29
CA LYS A 41 -2.15 6.45 -10.48
C LYS A 41 -1.25 6.16 -9.29
N VAL A 42 -0.22 5.35 -9.52
CA VAL A 42 0.82 5.10 -8.52
C VAL A 42 1.69 6.35 -8.39
N ILE A 43 1.80 6.88 -7.17
CA ILE A 43 2.61 8.05 -6.86
C ILE A 43 3.98 7.60 -6.34
N THR A 44 3.99 6.57 -5.49
CA THR A 44 5.22 6.05 -4.89
C THR A 44 5.06 4.57 -4.56
N ALA A 45 6.16 3.82 -4.68
CA ALA A 45 6.27 2.45 -4.22
C ALA A 45 7.66 2.25 -3.60
N ARG A 46 7.70 1.73 -2.37
CA ARG A 46 8.95 1.48 -1.63
C ARG A 46 8.76 0.35 -0.64
N ASP A 47 9.86 -0.09 -0.03
CA ASP A 47 9.76 -0.96 1.13
C ASP A 47 9.11 -0.22 2.30
N MET A 48 8.32 -0.96 3.10
CA MET A 48 7.80 -0.46 4.36
C MET A 48 8.92 -0.19 5.35
N THR A 49 8.80 0.93 6.06
CA THR A 49 9.55 1.19 7.29
C THR A 49 9.13 0.22 8.39
N GLU A 50 9.93 0.12 9.45
CA GLU A 50 9.63 -0.78 10.56
C GLU A 50 8.27 -0.46 11.23
N ALA A 51 7.95 0.82 11.41
CA ALA A 51 6.67 1.24 11.97
C ALA A 51 5.47 0.83 11.10
N GLU A 52 5.60 0.96 9.77
CA GLU A 52 4.57 0.54 8.81
C GLU A 52 4.40 -0.97 8.77
N ARG A 53 5.48 -1.74 8.94
CA ARG A 53 5.42 -3.21 9.06
C ARG A 53 4.64 -3.62 10.31
N ARG A 54 4.93 -2.99 11.46
CA ARG A 54 4.19 -3.26 12.70
C ARG A 54 2.70 -2.94 12.54
N TYR A 55 2.37 -1.80 11.93
CA TYR A 55 0.98 -1.44 11.62
C TYR A 55 0.28 -2.46 10.71
N TYR A 56 0.98 -2.92 9.67
CA TYR A 56 0.47 -3.91 8.73
C TYR A 56 0.22 -5.28 9.40
N GLN A 57 1.12 -5.69 10.30
CA GLN A 57 1.03 -6.97 11.02
C GLN A 57 0.04 -6.96 12.19
N HIS A 58 -0.28 -5.79 12.75
CA HIS A 58 -1.32 -5.67 13.77
C HIS A 58 -2.68 -6.03 13.17
N LYS A 59 -3.63 -6.59 13.92
CA LYS A 59 -4.97 -6.92 13.38
C LYS A 59 -5.75 -5.65 13.10
#